data_AF-A0A7Y4IRA1-F1
#
_entry.id   AF-A0A7Y4IRA1-F1
#
_cell.length_a   1.000
_cell.length_b   1.000
_cell.length_c   1.000
_cell.angle_alpha   90.00
_cell.angle_beta   90.00
_cell.angle_gamma   90.00
#
_symmetry.space_group_name_H-M   'P 1'
#
loop_
_entity.id
_entity.type
_entity.pdbx_description
1 polymer ?
#
loop_
_entity_poly.entity_id
_entity_poly.type
_entity_poly.pdbx_seq_one_letter_code
_entity_poly.pdbx_strand_id
1 'polypeptide(L)'
;VYNELLAKFNKLGGQILLTGKDFDSRKATKHAKNAIDMMINLGILPIINENDATAIEEIVFGDNDSLSAYATHFFDADLLVILSDIDGFYDKNPSEFSDAKRLEKITHIKEEWLQATIKTGSEHGTGGIVTKLKAAKFLL
;
A
#
# COMPACT_ATOMS: atom_id res chain seq x y z
N VAL A 1 19.74 6.55 -3.15
CA VAL A 1 18.94 5.70 -4.06
C VAL A 1 17.79 6.44 -4.73
N TYR A 2 16.63 6.66 -4.10
CA TYR A 2 15.47 7.29 -4.78
C TYR A 2 15.79 8.64 -5.44
N ASN A 3 16.39 9.58 -4.71
CA ASN A 3 16.75 10.90 -5.27
C ASN A 3 17.77 10.82 -6.41
N GLU A 4 18.70 9.86 -6.39
CA GLU A 4 19.67 9.65 -7.46
C GLU A 4 18.99 9.11 -8.74
N LEU A 5 17.99 8.23 -8.58
CA LEU A 5 17.20 7.72 -9.70
C LEU A 5 16.28 8.81 -10.27
N LEU A 6 15.60 9.56 -9.41
CA LEU A 6 14.70 10.65 -9.80
C LEU A 6 15.42 11.82 -10.47
N ALA A 7 16.66 12.11 -10.05
CA ALA A 7 17.48 13.16 -10.66
C ALA A 7 17.72 12.93 -12.16
N LYS A 8 17.79 11.66 -12.62
CA LYS A 8 17.90 11.32 -14.05
C LYS A 8 16.70 11.79 -14.88
N PHE A 9 15.56 12.02 -14.22
CA PHE A 9 14.31 12.49 -14.81
C PHE A 9 14.01 13.95 -14.45
N ASN A 10 14.97 14.70 -13.88
CA ASN A 10 14.78 16.05 -13.36
C ASN A 10 13.63 16.13 -12.33
N LYS A 11 13.48 15.10 -11.50
CA LYS A 11 12.50 15.05 -10.41
C LYS A 11 13.21 15.09 -9.07
N LEU A 12 12.57 15.77 -8.11
CA LEU A 12 12.98 15.77 -6.71
C LEU A 12 12.05 14.85 -5.92
N GLY A 13 12.62 13.96 -5.10
CA GLY A 13 11.86 13.19 -4.12
C GLY A 13 11.91 13.86 -2.75
N GLY A 14 10.82 13.78 -2.00
CA GLY A 14 10.79 14.17 -0.59
C GLY A 14 10.22 13.07 0.27
N GLN A 15 10.89 12.76 1.37
CA GLN A 15 10.48 11.68 2.26
C GLN A 15 9.40 12.15 3.23
N ILE A 16 8.36 11.33 3.40
CA ILE A 16 7.33 11.47 4.42
C ILE A 16 7.26 10.15 5.19
N LEU A 17 7.40 10.21 6.51
CA LEU A 17 7.31 9.06 7.38
C LEU A 17 6.04 9.19 8.23
N LEU A 18 5.15 8.20 8.14
CA LEU A 18 3.85 8.21 8.81
C LEU A 18 3.73 7.05 9.79
N THR A 19 2.89 7.22 10.80
CA THR A 19 2.47 6.20 11.74
C THR A 19 0.95 6.05 11.70
N GLY A 20 0.40 5.02 12.33
CA GLY A 20 -1.06 4.92 12.46
C GLY A 20 -1.71 6.11 13.17
N LYS A 21 -1.00 6.81 14.06
CA LYS A 21 -1.48 8.02 14.74
C LYS A 21 -1.76 9.18 13.79
N ASP A 22 -1.05 9.23 12.66
CA ASP A 22 -1.26 10.25 11.65
C ASP A 22 -2.60 10.07 10.94
N PHE A 23 -3.21 8.89 11.02
CA PHE A 23 -4.52 8.58 10.46
C PHE A 23 -5.64 8.48 11.52
N ASP A 24 -5.30 8.27 12.79
CA ASP A 24 -6.26 8.23 13.90
C ASP A 24 -6.68 9.64 14.40
N SER A 25 -5.92 10.68 14.03
CA SER A 25 -6.23 12.07 14.38
C SER A 25 -6.55 12.90 13.13
N ARG A 26 -7.80 13.37 13.00
CA ARG A 26 -8.22 14.28 11.90
C ARG A 26 -7.27 15.46 11.71
N LYS A 27 -6.70 15.98 12.80
CA LYS A 27 -5.74 17.08 12.76
C LYS A 27 -4.41 16.63 12.17
N ALA A 28 -3.86 15.51 12.64
CA ALA A 28 -2.60 14.96 12.13
C ALA A 28 -2.73 14.57 10.65
N THR A 29 -3.83 13.91 10.29
CA THR A 29 -4.13 13.52 8.90
C THR A 29 -4.17 14.72 7.99
N LYS A 30 -4.85 15.81 8.41
CA LYS A 30 -4.90 17.05 7.65
C LYS A 30 -3.51 17.70 7.50
N HIS A 31 -2.66 17.64 8.52
CA HIS A 31 -1.30 18.15 8.43
C HIS A 31 -0.44 17.34 7.45
N ALA A 32 -0.51 16.00 7.52
CA ALA A 32 0.17 15.12 6.59
C ALA A 32 -0.30 15.35 5.14
N LYS A 33 -1.62 15.44 4.93
CA LYS A 33 -2.23 15.77 3.63
C LYS A 33 -1.72 17.09 3.08
N ASN A 34 -1.78 18.15 3.89
CA ASN A 34 -1.32 19.48 3.45
C ASN A 34 0.15 19.48 3.04
N ALA A 35 1.01 18.71 3.73
CA ALA A 35 2.42 18.58 3.37
C ALA A 35 2.58 17.88 2.02
N ILE A 36 1.86 16.77 1.80
CA ILE A 36 1.86 16.02 0.54
C ILE A 36 1.33 16.89 -0.61
N ASP A 37 0.20 17.56 -0.43
CA ASP A 37 -0.41 18.46 -1.43
C ASP A 37 0.57 19.58 -1.81
N MET A 38 1.25 20.18 -0.82
CA MET A 38 2.26 21.21 -1.06
C MET A 38 3.47 20.68 -1.84
N MET A 39 3.96 19.49 -1.50
CA MET A 39 5.07 18.86 -2.23
C MET A 39 4.71 18.63 -3.70
N ILE A 40 3.52 18.09 -3.96
CA ILE A 40 3.02 17.87 -5.32
C ILE A 40 2.91 19.20 -6.07
N ASN A 41 2.36 20.25 -5.45
CA ASN A 41 2.26 21.59 -6.04
C ASN A 41 3.62 22.20 -6.40
N LEU A 42 4.67 21.85 -5.66
CA LEU A 42 6.06 22.27 -5.91
C LEU A 42 6.79 21.35 -6.91
N GLY A 43 6.12 20.33 -7.46
CA GLY A 43 6.73 19.36 -8.38
C GLY A 43 7.65 18.34 -7.70
N ILE A 44 7.57 18.22 -6.37
CA ILE A 44 8.30 17.24 -5.57
C ILE A 44 7.47 15.98 -5.46
N LEU A 45 8.07 14.82 -5.77
CA LEU A 45 7.44 13.52 -5.63
C LEU A 45 7.48 13.07 -4.16
N PRO A 46 6.34 12.90 -3.47
CA PRO A 46 6.31 12.36 -2.13
C PRO A 46 6.69 10.87 -2.13
N ILE A 47 7.60 10.49 -1.24
CA ILE A 47 8.01 9.11 -0.98
C ILE A 47 7.58 8.78 0.45
N ILE A 48 6.45 8.09 0.56
CA ILE A 48 5.82 7.75 1.83
C ILE A 48 6.33 6.39 2.31
N ASN A 49 6.65 6.27 3.59
CA ASN A 49 6.91 4.99 4.25
C ASN A 49 6.41 5.02 5.70
N GLU A 50 6.30 3.87 6.33
CA GLU A 50 6.05 3.80 7.76
C GLU A 50 7.25 4.34 8.57
N ASN A 51 6.95 4.96 9.70
CA ASN A 51 7.94 5.43 10.66
C ASN A 51 8.16 4.40 11.78
N ASP A 52 8.82 3.29 11.45
CA ASP A 52 9.12 2.19 12.39
C ASP A 52 9.87 2.66 13.65
N ALA A 53 10.62 3.75 13.56
CA ALA A 53 11.41 4.27 14.67
C ALA A 53 10.55 4.90 15.79
N THR A 54 9.31 5.29 15.49
CA THR A 54 8.41 5.98 16.44
C THR A 54 7.01 5.37 16.52
N ALA A 55 6.72 4.38 15.68
CA ALA A 55 5.48 3.62 15.72
C ALA A 55 5.39 2.83 17.04
N ILE A 56 4.20 2.85 17.65
CA ILE A 56 3.88 2.01 18.80
C ILE A 56 3.20 0.74 18.30
N GLU A 57 3.49 -0.42 18.90
CA GLU A 57 2.99 -1.74 18.46
C GLU A 57 1.47 -1.81 18.29
N GLU A 58 0.70 -1.01 19.04
CA GLU A 58 -0.77 -1.00 19.01
C GLU A 58 -1.36 -0.40 17.71
N ILE A 59 -0.60 0.41 16.97
CA ILE A 59 -1.08 1.10 15.75
C ILE A 59 0.00 1.11 14.64
N VAL A 60 0.72 -0.01 14.49
CA VAL A 60 1.63 -0.23 13.35
C VAL A 60 0.79 -0.66 12.16
N PHE A 61 1.03 -0.07 10.99
CA PHE A 61 0.52 -0.65 9.77
C PHE A 61 1.24 -1.99 9.59
N GLY A 62 0.52 -3.10 9.77
CA GLY A 62 1.13 -4.42 9.69
C GLY A 62 1.81 -4.73 8.34
N ASP A 63 1.59 -3.88 7.33
CA ASP A 63 2.18 -3.94 6.00
C ASP A 63 2.01 -2.60 5.23
N ASN A 64 2.86 -2.37 4.23
CA ASN A 64 2.78 -1.17 3.37
C ASN A 64 1.59 -1.18 2.39
N ASP A 65 0.93 -2.31 2.13
CA ASP A 65 -0.31 -2.31 1.32
C ASP A 65 -1.40 -1.55 2.09
N SER A 66 -1.53 -1.79 3.41
CA SER A 66 -2.43 -1.07 4.31
C SER A 66 -2.10 0.43 4.37
N LEU A 67 -0.83 0.79 4.57
CA LEU A 67 -0.40 2.21 4.55
C LEU A 67 -0.77 2.90 3.23
N SER A 68 -0.55 2.23 2.09
CA SER A 68 -0.85 2.79 0.77
C SER A 68 -2.35 3.00 0.56
N ALA A 69 -3.21 2.13 1.10
CA ALA A 69 -4.66 2.28 1.06
C ALA A 69 -5.13 3.45 1.92
N TYR A 70 -4.57 3.60 3.12
CA TYR A 70 -4.86 4.74 3.98
C TYR A 70 -4.43 6.05 3.33
N ALA A 71 -3.21 6.12 2.78
CA ALA A 71 -2.74 7.28 2.04
C ALA A 71 -3.68 7.61 0.86
N THR A 72 -4.13 6.59 0.12
CA THR A 72 -5.07 6.78 -1.00
C THR A 72 -6.39 7.39 -0.52
N HIS A 73 -6.99 6.84 0.54
CA HIS A 73 -8.26 7.31 1.07
C HIS A 73 -8.16 8.71 1.70
N PHE A 74 -7.19 8.92 2.59
CA PHE A 74 -7.11 10.14 3.40
C PHE A 74 -6.47 11.32 2.68
N PHE A 75 -5.73 11.08 1.60
CA PHE A 75 -5.10 12.12 0.79
C PHE A 75 -5.78 12.34 -0.56
N ASP A 76 -7.03 11.88 -0.70
CA ASP A 76 -7.89 12.08 -1.88
C ASP A 76 -7.25 11.61 -3.20
N ALA A 77 -6.55 10.47 -3.20
CA ALA A 77 -6.01 9.91 -4.43
C ALA A 77 -7.07 9.12 -5.21
N ASP A 78 -7.09 9.28 -6.53
CA ASP A 78 -8.09 8.62 -7.40
C ASP A 78 -7.83 7.11 -7.60
N LEU A 79 -6.58 6.67 -7.41
CA LEU A 79 -6.16 5.31 -7.74
C LEU A 79 -5.01 4.83 -6.84
N LEU A 80 -5.14 3.61 -6.32
CA LEU A 80 -4.04 2.84 -5.76
C LEU A 80 -3.54 1.81 -6.77
N VAL A 81 -2.23 1.84 -7.07
CA VAL A 81 -1.55 0.81 -7.88
C VAL A 81 -0.54 0.09 -7.00
N ILE A 82 -0.75 -1.22 -6.81
CA ILE A 82 0.18 -2.08 -6.07
C ILE A 82 1.02 -2.88 -7.08
N LEU A 83 2.33 -2.71 -7.06
CA LEU A 83 3.27 -3.48 -7.86
C LEU A 83 3.68 -4.74 -7.08
N SER A 84 3.52 -5.91 -7.68
CA SER A 84 3.88 -7.21 -7.08
C SER A 84 4.79 -8.01 -8.02
N ASP A 85 5.46 -8.99 -7.45
CA ASP A 85 6.20 -10.07 -8.12
C ASP A 85 5.31 -11.09 -8.86
N ILE A 86 4.01 -11.13 -8.55
CA ILE A 86 2.99 -11.87 -9.29
C ILE A 86 2.23 -10.94 -10.24
N ASP A 87 1.87 -11.44 -11.42
CA ASP A 87 1.26 -10.67 -12.51
C ASP A 87 -0.26 -10.43 -12.33
N GLY A 88 -0.85 -10.88 -11.21
CA GLY A 88 -2.24 -10.60 -10.89
C GLY A 88 -2.80 -11.45 -9.75
N PHE A 89 -4.10 -11.27 -9.50
CA PHE A 89 -4.86 -12.10 -8.58
C PHE A 89 -5.45 -13.31 -9.31
N TYR A 90 -5.41 -14.48 -8.70
CA TYR A 90 -5.88 -15.74 -9.28
C TYR A 90 -6.96 -16.37 -8.41
N ASP A 91 -7.82 -17.19 -9.02
CA ASP A 91 -8.84 -17.97 -8.31
C ASP A 91 -8.25 -19.07 -7.39
N LYS A 92 -7.01 -19.49 -7.66
CA LYS A 92 -6.20 -20.44 -6.87
C LYS A 92 -4.71 -20.25 -7.16
N ASN A 93 -3.83 -20.88 -6.37
CA ASN A 93 -2.39 -20.70 -6.50
C ASN A 93 -1.88 -21.19 -7.88
N PRO A 94 -1.39 -20.31 -8.78
CA PRO A 94 -0.94 -20.71 -10.12
C PRO A 94 0.33 -21.56 -10.11
N SER A 95 1.09 -21.56 -9.01
CA SER A 95 2.26 -22.44 -8.84
C SER A 95 1.89 -23.88 -8.50
N GLU A 96 0.68 -24.11 -7.99
CA GLU A 96 0.18 -25.45 -7.60
C GLU A 96 -0.83 -26.00 -8.62
N PHE A 97 -1.59 -25.11 -9.27
CA PHE A 97 -2.69 -25.47 -10.17
C PHE A 97 -2.45 -24.90 -11.56
N SER A 98 -2.20 -25.78 -12.52
CA SER A 98 -1.99 -25.40 -13.93
C SER A 98 -3.24 -24.80 -14.60
N ASP A 99 -4.42 -25.05 -14.02
CA ASP A 99 -5.70 -24.50 -14.47
C ASP A 99 -6.14 -23.25 -13.68
N ALA A 100 -5.23 -22.62 -12.93
CA ALA A 100 -5.48 -21.34 -12.26
C ALA A 100 -5.82 -20.24 -13.27
N LYS A 101 -6.83 -19.45 -12.94
CA LYS A 101 -7.34 -18.37 -13.79
C LYS A 101 -7.10 -17.02 -13.14
N ARG A 102 -6.44 -16.13 -13.89
CA ARG A 102 -6.26 -14.74 -13.48
C ARG A 102 -7.60 -14.02 -13.49
N LEU A 103 -7.88 -13.29 -12.42
CA LEU A 103 -9.06 -12.46 -12.23
C LEU A 103 -8.73 -11.02 -12.62
N GLU A 104 -8.98 -10.65 -13.88
CA GLU A 104 -8.58 -9.35 -14.43
C GLU A 104 -9.36 -8.17 -13.86
N LYS A 105 -10.63 -8.40 -13.53
CA LYS A 105 -11.51 -7.40 -12.94
C LYS A 105 -12.42 -8.04 -11.91
N ILE A 106 -12.38 -7.48 -10.71
CA ILE A 106 -13.29 -7.80 -9.61
C ILE A 106 -13.90 -6.49 -9.11
N THR A 107 -15.18 -6.52 -8.76
CA THR A 107 -15.91 -5.35 -8.24
C THR A 107 -16.27 -5.49 -6.77
N HIS A 108 -16.00 -6.65 -6.18
CA HIS A 108 -16.17 -6.89 -4.75
C HIS A 108 -15.08 -7.86 -4.27
N ILE A 109 -14.69 -7.73 -3.01
CA ILE A 109 -13.78 -8.67 -2.34
C ILE A 109 -14.62 -9.61 -1.47
N LYS A 110 -14.51 -10.92 -1.72
CA LYS A 110 -15.22 -11.92 -0.91
C LYS A 110 -14.52 -12.12 0.44
N GLU A 111 -15.30 -12.31 1.51
CA GLU A 111 -14.75 -12.59 2.84
C GLU A 111 -13.83 -13.83 2.84
N GLU A 112 -14.18 -14.85 2.07
CA GLU A 112 -13.39 -16.07 1.92
C GLU A 112 -11.95 -15.81 1.43
N TRP A 113 -11.74 -14.76 0.61
CA TRP A 113 -10.42 -14.40 0.11
C TRP A 113 -9.54 -13.71 1.16
N LEU A 114 -10.15 -13.12 2.18
CA LEU A 114 -9.45 -12.45 3.28
C LEU A 114 -9.01 -13.42 4.38
N GLN A 115 -9.64 -14.59 4.42
CA GLN A 115 -9.35 -15.68 5.36
C GLN A 115 -8.32 -16.67 4.79
N ALA A 116 -8.02 -16.57 3.50
CA ALA A 116 -7.12 -17.48 2.82
C ALA A 116 -5.71 -17.37 3.40
N THR A 117 -5.31 -18.34 4.23
CA THR A 117 -3.91 -18.55 4.62
C THR A 117 -3.22 -19.18 3.43
N ILE A 118 -3.02 -18.42 2.35
CA ILE A 118 -2.16 -18.85 1.25
C ILE A 118 -0.77 -18.94 1.87
N LYS A 119 -0.28 -20.17 2.08
CA LYS A 119 1.09 -20.45 2.50
C LYS A 119 2.02 -20.02 1.37
N THR A 120 2.28 -18.72 1.28
CA THR A 120 3.34 -18.19 0.44
C THR A 120 4.66 -18.69 1.01
N GLY A 121 5.34 -19.58 0.28
CA GLY A 121 6.57 -20.27 0.69
C GLY A 121 7.81 -19.38 0.86
N SER A 122 7.63 -18.08 1.11
CA SER A 122 8.70 -17.18 1.52
C SER A 122 8.72 -17.11 3.05
N GLU A 123 9.81 -17.56 3.68
CA GLU A 123 10.04 -17.55 5.14
C GLU A 123 9.88 -16.17 5.82
N HIS A 124 9.63 -15.09 5.07
CA HIS A 124 9.50 -13.72 5.57
C HIS A 124 8.23 -12.97 5.09
N GLY A 125 7.27 -13.63 4.43
CA GLY A 125 6.09 -12.97 3.85
C GLY A 125 4.79 -13.68 4.17
N THR A 126 4.18 -13.40 5.32
CA THR A 126 2.97 -14.08 5.83
C THR A 126 1.64 -13.41 5.42
N GLY A 127 1.66 -12.40 4.55
CA GLY A 127 0.47 -11.62 4.18
C GLY A 127 0.23 -11.38 2.68
N GLY A 128 1.11 -11.87 1.79
CA GLY A 128 1.34 -11.35 0.42
C GLY A 128 0.13 -10.84 -0.36
N ILE A 129 -0.87 -11.70 -0.62
CA ILE A 129 -2.08 -11.31 -1.38
C ILE A 129 -3.22 -10.86 -0.46
N VAL A 130 -3.29 -11.39 0.77
CA VAL A 130 -4.36 -11.05 1.72
C VAL A 130 -4.29 -9.58 2.12
N THR A 131 -3.10 -9.04 2.37
CA THR A 131 -2.89 -7.62 2.69
C THR A 131 -3.32 -6.71 1.54
N LYS A 132 -3.00 -7.08 0.29
CA LYS A 132 -3.46 -6.38 -0.93
C LYS A 132 -4.97 -6.40 -1.08
N LEU A 133 -5.60 -7.54 -0.79
CA LEU A 133 -7.06 -7.65 -0.82
C LEU A 133 -7.73 -6.85 0.32
N LYS A 134 -7.13 -6.79 1.50
CA LYS A 134 -7.59 -5.93 2.61
C LYS A 134 -7.48 -4.45 2.25
N ALA A 135 -6.35 -4.04 1.67
CA ALA A 135 -6.12 -2.70 1.14
C ALA A 135 -7.17 -2.32 0.08
N ALA A 136 -7.40 -3.21 -0.89
CA ALA A 136 -8.44 -3.02 -1.91
C ALA A 136 -9.84 -2.94 -1.30
N LYS A 137 -10.19 -3.82 -0.35
CA LYS A 137 -11.49 -3.81 0.34
C LYS A 137 -11.73 -2.54 1.16
N PHE A 138 -10.68 -1.95 1.72
CA PHE A 138 -10.79 -0.67 2.46
C PHE A 138 -11.16 0.50 1.54
N LEU A 139 -10.75 0.45 0.26
CA LEU A 139 -10.99 1.51 -0.72
C LEU A 139 -12.29 1.35 -1.53
N LEU A 140 -12.85 0.14 -1.57
CA LEU A 140 -14.09 -0.21 -2.29
C LEU A 140 -15.32 -0.04 -1.39
#